data_AF-A0A5E7CGH9-F1
#
_entry.id   AF-A0A5E7CGH9-F1
#
_cell.length_a   1.000
_cell.length_b   1.000
_cell.length_c   1.000
_cell.angle_alpha   90.00
_cell.angle_beta   90.00
_cell.angle_gamma   90.00
#
_symmetry.space_group_name_H-M   'P 1'
#
loop_
_entity.id
_entity.type
_entity.pdbx_description
1 polymer ?
#
loop_
_entity_poly.entity_id
_entity_poly.type
_entity_poly.pdbx_seq_one_letter_code
_entity_poly.pdbx_strand_id
1 'polypeptide(L)'
;MAKYLYRFRKFSDLKGDKEKSRESELLGRYIFFASPEKLNDPLEGHREMVWRGDHIVWTNLFAHYFLCLTLRHVDCGEYINIQDVPFSVLHSYLDKPPERANKIKELCATFLKNKNVIQHLSLLSFKEREVKRDELILHLSVLHNYAMHVIAQHLAKVGRVVNGVGIHAASPDELLETSTNILEFFNTLSHDDLLAASHNLQESLLAPVQENALKLNYAIWSESKNERWMDLHINFPERYVTSLKSLCSNSWYTACFMESCSNSAIWGSYGSEHKGACLKFKVDETDQGYALDFHIPSTLNNKSLRKETLDFVKVEYDGIAPDLDFFRSLGALSEPKMLSDWLIRDGNKSSCFDDIYSDVEKWRYEYHSHIQKSITSKTEEWSEEVEQRLLLQSFIFDYAPTENRKLRYNFNSLDSIIFGVNMPLTQKLELIEMVTKLCADCGRLEFTFHQAYFTSSKKIGYREIYKTSTTSPAKSM
;
A
#
# COMPACT_ATOMS: atom_id res chain seq x y z
N MET A 1 -9.48 -13.80 33.64
CA MET A 1 -8.64 -14.96 33.23
C MET A 1 -7.66 -14.45 32.18
N ALA A 2 -6.44 -14.98 32.11
CA ALA A 2 -5.53 -14.58 31.04
C ALA A 2 -6.12 -14.98 29.68
N LYS A 3 -6.18 -14.04 28.73
CA LYS A 3 -6.56 -14.32 27.36
C LYS A 3 -5.33 -14.56 26.50
N TYR A 4 -5.52 -15.36 25.46
CA TYR A 4 -4.45 -15.84 24.62
C TYR A 4 -4.79 -15.68 23.14
N LEU A 5 -3.78 -15.30 22.36
CA LEU A 5 -3.83 -15.29 20.91
C LEU A 5 -2.72 -16.17 20.34
N TYR A 6 -2.97 -16.76 19.17
CA TYR A 6 -2.17 -17.86 18.62
C TYR A 6 -1.51 -17.44 17.31
N ARG A 7 -0.18 -17.57 17.22
CA ARG A 7 0.59 -17.23 16.01
C ARG A 7 1.31 -18.44 15.46
N PHE A 8 0.95 -18.84 14.25
CA PHE A 8 1.50 -20.01 13.57
C PHE A 8 2.80 -19.65 12.84
N ARG A 9 3.79 -20.54 12.95
CA ARG A 9 5.13 -20.33 12.41
C ARG A 9 5.76 -21.59 11.86
N LYS A 10 6.48 -21.42 10.74
CA LYS A 10 7.36 -22.46 10.21
C LYS A 10 8.57 -22.57 11.14
N PHE A 11 9.11 -23.78 11.26
CA PHE A 11 10.31 -24.03 12.05
C PHE A 11 11.49 -23.14 11.63
N SER A 12 11.67 -22.93 10.31
CA SER A 12 12.72 -22.08 9.75
C SER A 12 12.62 -20.61 10.16
N ASP A 13 11.40 -20.10 10.41
CA ASP A 13 11.21 -18.71 10.85
C ASP A 13 11.58 -18.57 12.33
N LEU A 14 11.23 -19.59 13.14
CA LEU A 14 11.57 -19.64 14.56
C LEU A 14 13.07 -19.80 14.78
N LYS A 15 13.72 -20.72 14.06
CA LYS A 15 15.16 -21.01 14.17
C LYS A 15 16.04 -20.00 13.44
N GLY A 16 15.50 -19.37 12.39
CA GLY A 16 16.31 -18.68 11.40
C GLY A 16 17.01 -19.66 10.45
N ASP A 17 17.65 -19.09 9.43
CA ASP A 17 18.40 -19.82 8.40
C ASP A 17 19.63 -18.98 8.04
N LYS A 18 20.81 -19.42 8.51
CA LYS A 18 22.07 -18.70 8.29
C LYS A 18 22.48 -18.68 6.81
N GLU A 19 22.17 -19.74 6.06
CA GLU A 19 22.50 -19.81 4.63
C GLU A 19 21.66 -18.81 3.82
N LYS A 20 20.41 -18.59 4.25
CA LYS A 20 19.51 -17.60 3.64
C LYS A 20 19.51 -16.24 4.33
N SER A 21 20.47 -15.98 5.22
CA SER A 21 20.56 -14.75 6.02
C SER A 21 19.25 -14.39 6.74
N ARG A 22 18.45 -15.39 7.13
CA ARG A 22 17.20 -15.21 7.86
C ARG A 22 17.47 -15.30 9.35
N GLU A 23 17.14 -14.24 10.07
CA GLU A 23 17.25 -14.22 11.53
C GLU A 23 16.18 -15.08 12.21
N SER A 24 16.47 -15.49 13.44
CA SER A 24 15.56 -16.26 14.28
C SER A 24 14.53 -15.34 14.95
N GLU A 25 13.24 -15.57 14.69
CA GLU A 25 12.15 -14.84 15.39
C GLU A 25 12.19 -15.10 16.92
N LEU A 26 12.52 -16.33 17.34
CA LEU A 26 12.60 -16.68 18.77
C LEU A 26 13.79 -16.03 19.46
N LEU A 27 15.01 -16.24 18.95
CA LEU A 27 16.22 -15.70 19.59
C LEU A 27 16.25 -14.16 19.53
N GLY A 28 15.80 -13.59 18.40
CA GLY A 28 15.64 -12.14 18.25
C GLY A 28 14.50 -11.56 19.08
N ARG A 29 13.57 -12.40 19.57
CA ARG A 29 12.36 -12.03 20.32
C ARG A 29 11.54 -10.99 19.59
N TYR A 30 11.35 -11.17 18.27
CA TYR A 30 10.60 -10.23 17.47
C TYR A 30 9.41 -10.89 16.78
N ILE A 31 8.41 -10.07 16.47
CA ILE A 31 7.31 -10.40 15.57
C ILE A 31 7.55 -9.63 14.28
N PHE A 32 7.60 -10.35 13.17
CA PHE A 32 7.68 -9.73 11.85
C PHE A 32 6.30 -9.25 11.39
N PHE A 33 6.23 -7.99 10.95
CA PHE A 33 5.05 -7.40 10.35
C PHE A 33 5.15 -7.48 8.82
N ALA A 34 4.25 -8.26 8.21
CA ALA A 34 4.24 -8.54 6.78
C ALA A 34 3.67 -7.35 5.99
N SER A 35 4.18 -7.13 4.78
CA SER A 35 3.56 -6.20 3.83
C SER A 35 2.33 -6.81 3.17
N PRO A 36 1.43 -5.99 2.61
CA PRO A 36 0.16 -6.46 2.08
C PRO A 36 0.30 -7.54 0.99
N GLU A 37 1.36 -7.47 0.19
CA GLU A 37 1.63 -8.41 -0.92
C GLU A 37 1.98 -9.83 -0.43
N LYS A 38 2.15 -10.02 0.89
CA LYS A 38 2.43 -11.34 1.51
C LYS A 38 1.20 -11.96 2.18
N LEU A 39 0.05 -11.29 2.11
CA LEU A 39 -1.20 -11.76 2.69
C LEU A 39 -1.86 -12.79 1.77
N ASN A 40 -2.71 -13.65 2.34
CA ASN A 40 -3.26 -14.82 1.66
C ASN A 40 -4.49 -14.50 0.83
N ASP A 41 -5.29 -13.52 1.24
CA ASP A 41 -6.44 -13.07 0.48
C ASP A 41 -5.99 -11.96 -0.50
N PRO A 42 -6.14 -12.17 -1.82
CA PRO A 42 -5.71 -11.19 -2.82
C PRO A 42 -6.56 -9.91 -2.84
N LEU A 43 -7.77 -9.94 -2.26
CA LEU A 43 -8.63 -8.76 -2.12
C LEU A 43 -8.36 -7.97 -0.83
N GLU A 44 -7.52 -8.52 0.04
CA GLU A 44 -7.21 -7.95 1.34
C GLU A 44 -6.37 -6.67 1.22
N GLY A 45 -6.86 -5.56 1.78
CA GLY A 45 -6.24 -4.26 1.59
C GLY A 45 -6.37 -3.69 0.16
N HIS A 46 -7.09 -4.40 -0.72
CA HIS A 46 -7.56 -3.81 -1.96
C HIS A 46 -8.53 -2.68 -1.60
N ARG A 47 -8.30 -1.53 -2.22
CA ARG A 47 -9.15 -0.35 -2.09
C ARG A 47 -9.39 0.09 -3.51
N GLU A 48 -10.64 0.01 -3.94
CA GLU A 48 -10.98 0.68 -5.18
C GLU A 48 -10.79 2.18 -4.93
N MET A 49 -9.94 2.81 -5.76
CA MET A 49 -9.79 4.24 -5.72
C MET A 49 -10.88 4.86 -6.58
N VAL A 50 -11.60 5.80 -6.00
CA VAL A 50 -12.61 6.60 -6.69
C VAL A 50 -12.21 8.06 -6.63
N TRP A 51 -12.57 8.80 -7.68
CA TRP A 51 -12.36 10.24 -7.74
C TRP A 51 -13.71 10.92 -7.87
N ARG A 52 -14.07 11.74 -6.88
CA ARG A 52 -15.30 12.53 -6.85
C ARG A 52 -14.95 13.94 -6.43
N GLY A 53 -15.23 14.93 -7.26
CA GLY A 53 -14.93 16.30 -6.88
C GLY A 53 -15.19 17.31 -7.97
N ASP A 54 -15.06 18.57 -7.59
CA ASP A 54 -15.34 19.69 -8.46
C ASP A 54 -14.22 19.95 -9.47
N HIS A 55 -14.45 20.96 -10.31
CA HIS A 55 -13.52 21.35 -11.37
C HIS A 55 -12.14 21.76 -10.82
N ILE A 56 -12.03 22.25 -9.58
CA ILE A 56 -10.76 22.71 -9.00
C ILE A 56 -9.84 21.52 -8.77
N VAL A 57 -10.30 20.48 -8.06
CA VAL A 57 -9.47 19.30 -7.76
C VAL A 57 -9.10 18.52 -9.02
N TRP A 58 -9.98 18.46 -10.01
CA TRP A 58 -9.68 17.85 -11.30
C TRP A 58 -8.62 18.63 -12.09
N THR A 59 -8.72 19.95 -12.13
CA THR A 59 -7.72 20.81 -12.78
C THR A 59 -6.36 20.65 -12.10
N ASN A 60 -6.36 20.56 -10.76
CA ASN A 60 -5.16 20.37 -9.97
C ASN A 60 -4.55 18.97 -10.17
N LEU A 61 -5.36 17.91 -10.31
CA LEU A 61 -4.89 16.58 -10.68
C LEU A 61 -4.17 16.58 -12.05
N PHE A 62 -4.73 17.28 -13.05
CA PHE A 62 -4.10 17.41 -14.37
C PHE A 62 -2.81 18.24 -14.30
N ALA A 63 -2.77 19.27 -13.45
CA ALA A 63 -1.57 20.06 -13.22
C ALA A 63 -0.46 19.27 -12.50
N HIS A 64 -0.83 18.41 -11.56
CA HIS A 64 0.08 17.50 -10.87
C HIS A 64 0.58 16.39 -11.79
N TYR A 65 -0.30 15.83 -12.64
CA TYR A 65 0.08 14.90 -13.71
C TYR A 65 1.16 15.51 -14.62
N PHE A 66 0.93 16.75 -15.08
CA PHE A 66 1.87 17.47 -15.94
C PHE A 66 3.20 17.75 -15.22
N LEU A 67 3.18 18.08 -13.93
CA LEU A 67 4.39 18.23 -13.11
C LEU A 67 5.20 16.93 -13.08
N CYS A 68 4.58 15.83 -12.68
CA CYS A 68 5.23 14.52 -12.61
C CYS A 68 5.79 14.10 -13.97
N LEU A 69 5.04 14.34 -15.06
CA LEU A 69 5.48 14.02 -16.41
C LEU A 69 6.69 14.85 -16.83
N THR A 70 6.67 16.16 -16.54
CA THR A 70 7.79 17.05 -16.85
C THR A 70 9.06 16.65 -16.11
N LEU A 71 8.95 16.26 -14.84
CA LEU A 71 10.09 15.78 -14.05
C LEU A 71 10.60 14.44 -14.58
N ARG A 72 9.70 13.50 -14.90
CA ARG A 72 10.09 12.21 -15.47
C ARG A 72 10.78 12.35 -16.84
N HIS A 73 10.34 13.31 -17.65
CA HIS A 73 11.01 13.63 -18.92
C HIS A 73 12.46 14.09 -18.70
N VAL A 74 12.73 14.87 -17.64
CA VAL A 74 14.09 15.27 -17.28
C VAL A 74 14.91 14.04 -16.86
N ASP A 75 14.36 13.17 -16.00
CA ASP A 75 15.05 11.96 -15.56
C ASP A 75 15.44 11.05 -16.75
N CYS A 76 14.53 10.87 -17.72
CA CYS A 76 14.80 10.09 -18.94
C CYS A 76 15.96 10.65 -19.77
N GLY A 77 16.20 11.96 -19.71
CA GLY A 77 17.29 12.65 -20.40
C GLY A 77 18.62 12.64 -19.64
N GLU A 78 18.58 12.62 -18.31
CA GLU A 78 19.78 12.68 -17.45
C GLU A 78 20.34 11.30 -17.10
N TYR A 79 19.49 10.28 -16.95
CA TYR A 79 19.91 8.96 -16.47
C TYR A 79 20.04 7.93 -17.58
N ILE A 80 21.11 7.14 -17.54
CA ILE A 80 21.38 6.07 -18.52
C ILE A 80 20.42 4.88 -18.34
N ASN A 81 20.12 4.53 -17.09
CA ASN A 81 19.16 3.48 -16.77
C ASN A 81 18.02 4.08 -15.95
N ILE A 82 16.87 4.19 -16.58
CA ILE A 82 15.70 4.86 -16.01
C ILE A 82 15.04 4.04 -14.89
N GLN A 83 15.41 2.76 -14.77
CA GLN A 83 15.00 1.87 -13.69
C GLN A 83 15.71 2.19 -12.36
N ASP A 84 16.89 2.83 -12.42
CA ASP A 84 17.66 3.21 -11.23
C ASP A 84 17.06 4.44 -10.52
N VAL A 85 16.09 5.11 -11.16
CA VAL A 85 15.37 6.28 -10.63
C VAL A 85 13.89 5.93 -10.51
N PRO A 86 13.44 5.48 -9.32
CA PRO A 86 12.05 5.15 -9.08
C PRO A 86 11.14 6.35 -9.34
N PHE A 87 10.05 6.12 -10.08
CA PHE A 87 9.02 7.14 -10.28
C PHE A 87 8.33 7.48 -8.95
N SER A 88 8.07 8.76 -8.71
CA SER A 88 7.36 9.23 -7.52
C SER A 88 6.26 10.22 -7.87
N VAL A 89 5.09 10.03 -7.27
CA VAL A 89 3.98 11.01 -7.31
C VAL A 89 4.01 11.99 -6.13
N LEU A 90 4.99 11.89 -5.22
CA LEU A 90 5.11 12.80 -4.06
C LEU A 90 5.68 14.19 -4.44
N HIS A 91 5.75 14.50 -5.72
CA HIS A 91 6.31 15.75 -6.21
C HIS A 91 5.36 16.92 -5.95
N SER A 92 5.84 17.94 -5.24
CA SER A 92 5.13 19.21 -5.09
C SER A 92 5.83 20.33 -5.84
N TYR A 93 5.06 21.34 -6.27
CA TYR A 93 5.62 22.62 -6.72
C TYR A 93 6.37 23.33 -5.59
N LEU A 94 5.97 23.14 -4.33
CA LEU A 94 6.62 23.72 -3.16
C LEU A 94 8.04 23.20 -2.93
N ASP A 95 8.34 21.99 -3.42
CA ASP A 95 9.66 21.38 -3.29
C ASP A 95 10.65 21.85 -4.37
N LYS A 96 10.22 22.69 -5.32
CA LYS A 96 11.04 23.09 -6.48
C LYS A 96 11.55 24.53 -6.33
N PRO A 97 12.75 24.83 -6.86
CA PRO A 97 13.20 26.22 -6.97
C PRO A 97 12.16 27.08 -7.69
N PRO A 98 11.88 28.32 -7.24
CA PRO A 98 10.79 29.15 -7.75
C PRO A 98 10.82 29.33 -9.28
N GLU A 99 11.99 29.53 -9.88
CA GLU A 99 12.14 29.68 -11.33
C GLU A 99 11.70 28.43 -12.09
N ARG A 100 12.11 27.25 -11.62
CA ARG A 100 11.72 25.96 -12.21
C ARG A 100 10.22 25.71 -12.03
N ALA A 101 9.69 25.97 -10.84
CA ALA A 101 8.26 25.83 -10.55
C ALA A 101 7.41 26.73 -11.47
N ASN A 102 7.79 28.00 -11.60
CA ASN A 102 7.10 28.97 -12.45
C ASN A 102 7.14 28.54 -13.92
N LYS A 103 8.29 28.03 -14.41
CA LYS A 103 8.37 27.58 -15.78
C LYS A 103 7.46 26.37 -16.06
N ILE A 104 7.43 25.40 -15.15
CA ILE A 104 6.53 24.24 -15.27
C ILE A 104 5.07 24.71 -15.24
N LYS A 105 4.70 25.66 -14.38
CA LYS A 105 3.35 26.24 -14.33
C LYS A 105 2.95 26.94 -15.63
N GLU A 106 3.87 27.66 -16.29
CA GLU A 106 3.63 28.28 -17.59
C GLU A 106 3.32 27.25 -18.69
N LEU A 107 4.11 26.17 -18.74
CA LEU A 107 3.89 25.06 -19.69
C LEU A 107 2.59 24.33 -19.39
N CYS A 108 2.32 24.05 -18.11
CA CYS A 108 1.08 23.45 -17.65
C CYS A 108 -0.13 24.31 -18.03
N ALA A 109 -0.04 25.64 -17.90
CA ALA A 109 -1.10 26.55 -18.32
C ALA A 109 -1.36 26.50 -19.84
N THR A 110 -0.35 26.20 -20.66
CA THR A 110 -0.54 25.97 -22.10
C THR A 110 -1.32 24.68 -22.34
N PHE A 111 -0.95 23.59 -21.66
CA PHE A 111 -1.66 22.31 -21.71
C PHE A 111 -3.14 22.46 -21.27
N LEU A 112 -3.38 23.09 -20.12
CA LEU A 112 -4.73 23.25 -19.55
C LEU A 112 -5.65 24.17 -20.36
N LYS A 113 -5.12 25.05 -21.21
CA LYS A 113 -5.91 25.95 -22.07
C LYS A 113 -6.42 25.28 -23.34
N ASN A 114 -5.96 24.07 -23.66
CA ASN A 114 -6.43 23.36 -24.84
C ASN A 114 -7.90 22.97 -24.71
N LYS A 115 -8.66 23.10 -25.80
CA LYS A 115 -10.10 22.84 -25.84
C LYS A 115 -10.46 21.43 -25.37
N ASN A 116 -9.75 20.39 -25.82
CA ASN A 116 -10.03 19.01 -25.44
C ASN A 116 -9.77 18.79 -23.96
N VAL A 117 -8.69 19.35 -23.42
CA VAL A 117 -8.36 19.27 -21.99
C VAL A 117 -9.48 19.89 -21.13
N ILE A 118 -9.99 21.06 -21.52
CA ILE A 118 -11.10 21.72 -20.84
C ILE A 118 -12.37 20.86 -20.88
N GLN A 119 -12.68 20.22 -22.01
CA GLN A 119 -13.85 19.35 -22.14
C GLN A 119 -13.73 18.09 -21.29
N HIS A 120 -12.55 17.46 -21.24
CA HIS A 120 -12.30 16.33 -20.34
C HIS A 120 -12.46 16.73 -18.87
N LEU A 121 -11.93 17.89 -18.45
CA LEU A 121 -12.12 18.41 -17.09
C LEU A 121 -13.60 18.64 -16.78
N SER A 122 -14.37 19.14 -17.74
CA SER A 122 -15.82 19.35 -17.59
C SER A 122 -16.58 18.03 -17.41
N LEU A 123 -16.22 16.99 -18.18
CA LEU A 123 -16.82 15.65 -18.06
C LEU A 123 -16.48 14.97 -16.74
N LEU A 124 -15.23 15.08 -16.29
CA LEU A 124 -14.75 14.45 -15.06
C LEU A 124 -15.34 15.13 -13.81
N SER A 125 -15.50 16.45 -13.84
CA SER A 125 -16.07 17.24 -12.74
C SER A 125 -17.59 17.34 -12.76
N PHE A 126 -18.25 16.76 -13.77
CA PHE A 126 -19.70 16.88 -13.93
C PHE A 126 -20.44 16.35 -12.69
N LYS A 127 -21.08 17.26 -11.95
CA LYS A 127 -21.83 16.97 -10.71
C LYS A 127 -21.08 16.11 -9.69
N GLU A 128 -19.75 16.25 -9.63
CA GLU A 128 -18.89 15.43 -8.76
C GLU A 128 -19.12 13.92 -8.89
N ARG A 129 -19.43 13.46 -10.12
CA ARG A 129 -19.67 12.04 -10.39
C ARG A 129 -18.47 11.20 -9.99
N GLU A 130 -18.74 9.92 -9.73
CA GLU A 130 -17.69 8.96 -9.50
C GLU A 130 -16.95 8.61 -10.79
N VAL A 131 -15.64 8.76 -10.76
CA VAL A 131 -14.71 8.27 -11.77
C VAL A 131 -13.86 7.16 -11.15
N LYS A 132 -13.72 6.04 -11.84
CA LYS A 132 -12.89 4.89 -11.43
C LYS A 132 -11.53 4.88 -12.12
N ARG A 133 -10.62 4.03 -11.64
CA ARG A 133 -9.23 3.92 -12.11
C ARG A 133 -9.12 3.86 -13.63
N ASP A 134 -9.84 2.94 -14.26
CA ASP A 134 -9.67 2.67 -15.70
C ASP A 134 -10.16 3.84 -16.57
N GLU A 135 -11.23 4.51 -16.15
CA GLU A 135 -11.74 5.71 -16.83
C GLU A 135 -10.75 6.88 -16.70
N LEU A 136 -10.16 7.09 -15.53
CA LEU A 136 -9.13 8.13 -15.35
C LEU A 136 -7.90 7.85 -16.22
N ILE A 137 -7.46 6.58 -16.28
CA ILE A 137 -6.35 6.16 -17.15
C ILE A 137 -6.67 6.47 -18.61
N LEU A 138 -7.89 6.17 -19.06
CA LEU A 138 -8.34 6.47 -20.43
C LEU A 138 -8.20 7.96 -20.76
N HIS A 139 -8.76 8.83 -19.93
CA HIS A 139 -8.72 10.28 -20.14
C HIS A 139 -7.30 10.85 -20.15
N LEU A 140 -6.44 10.39 -19.23
CA LEU A 140 -5.05 10.82 -19.21
C LEU A 140 -4.27 10.28 -20.42
N SER A 141 -4.55 9.05 -20.85
CA SER A 141 -3.84 8.42 -21.97
C SER A 141 -4.09 9.13 -23.30
N VAL A 142 -5.34 9.56 -23.56
CA VAL A 142 -5.65 10.28 -24.82
C VAL A 142 -5.16 11.72 -24.84
N LEU A 143 -4.81 12.29 -23.69
CA LEU A 143 -4.21 13.62 -23.57
C LEU A 143 -2.68 13.56 -23.43
N HIS A 144 -2.11 12.38 -23.19
CA HIS A 144 -0.72 12.20 -22.81
C HIS A 144 0.25 12.72 -23.87
N ASN A 145 0.03 12.37 -25.13
CA ASN A 145 0.91 12.78 -26.23
C ASN A 145 0.90 14.30 -26.44
N TYR A 146 -0.24 14.95 -26.23
CA TYR A 146 -0.31 16.41 -26.26
C TYR A 146 0.44 17.05 -25.07
N ALA A 147 0.33 16.51 -23.86
CA ALA A 147 1.12 16.97 -22.72
C ALA A 147 2.63 16.85 -23.01
N MET A 148 3.06 15.72 -23.56
CA MET A 148 4.44 15.49 -24.00
C MET A 148 4.88 16.46 -25.08
N HIS A 149 4.01 16.76 -26.05
CA HIS A 149 4.28 17.76 -27.09
C HIS A 149 4.58 19.14 -26.50
N VAL A 150 3.78 19.62 -25.53
CA VAL A 150 4.01 20.91 -24.86
C VAL A 150 5.37 20.94 -24.17
N ILE A 151 5.76 19.86 -23.48
CA ILE A 151 7.07 19.73 -22.81
C ILE A 151 8.19 19.71 -23.85
N ALA A 152 8.08 18.86 -24.87
CA ALA A 152 9.10 18.66 -25.89
C ALA A 152 9.33 19.90 -26.76
N GLN A 153 8.28 20.68 -27.06
CA GLN A 153 8.43 21.98 -27.74
C GLN A 153 9.26 22.96 -26.93
N HIS A 154 9.10 22.99 -25.61
CA HIS A 154 9.94 23.83 -24.77
C HIS A 154 11.39 23.36 -24.78
N LEU A 155 11.62 22.04 -24.65
CA LEU A 155 12.95 21.45 -24.72
C LEU A 155 13.65 21.73 -26.06
N ALA A 156 12.91 21.71 -27.17
CA ALA A 156 13.43 22.08 -28.49
C ALA A 156 13.84 23.56 -28.54
N LYS A 157 13.01 24.45 -28.00
CA LYS A 157 13.30 25.90 -27.93
C LYS A 157 14.57 26.22 -27.12
N VAL A 158 14.89 25.43 -26.09
CA VAL A 158 16.11 25.59 -25.28
C VAL A 158 17.28 24.72 -25.77
N GLY A 159 17.17 24.10 -26.95
CA GLY A 159 18.24 23.32 -27.57
C GLY A 159 18.57 22.00 -26.87
N ARG A 160 17.63 21.44 -26.11
CA ARG A 160 17.80 20.14 -25.41
C ARG A 160 17.36 18.94 -26.26
N VAL A 161 16.52 19.17 -27.27
CA VAL A 161 16.16 18.16 -28.29
C VAL A 161 16.21 18.80 -29.67
N VAL A 162 16.42 17.98 -30.71
CA VAL A 162 16.45 18.44 -32.11
C VAL A 162 15.08 18.97 -32.50
N ASN A 163 15.00 20.24 -32.91
CA ASN A 163 13.74 20.87 -33.29
C ASN A 163 13.18 20.28 -34.61
N GLY A 164 11.86 20.14 -34.70
CA GLY A 164 11.14 19.69 -35.89
C GLY A 164 11.12 18.16 -36.11
N VAL A 165 11.38 17.34 -35.09
CA VAL A 165 11.40 15.87 -35.23
C VAL A 165 10.53 15.18 -34.16
N GLY A 166 9.75 14.17 -34.54
CA GLY A 166 8.94 13.40 -33.59
C GLY A 166 7.80 14.22 -32.96
N ILE A 167 7.47 13.96 -31.68
CA ILE A 167 6.23 14.44 -31.05
C ILE A 167 6.08 15.97 -30.99
N HIS A 168 7.17 16.74 -30.98
CA HIS A 168 7.09 18.21 -30.95
C HIS A 168 6.95 18.84 -32.34
N ALA A 169 7.05 18.04 -33.41
CA ALA A 169 6.78 18.45 -34.80
C ALA A 169 5.33 18.19 -35.22
N ALA A 170 4.65 17.24 -34.56
CA ALA A 170 3.24 16.95 -34.79
C ALA A 170 2.36 18.14 -34.39
N SER A 171 1.23 18.31 -35.08
CA SER A 171 0.24 19.32 -34.73
C SER A 171 -0.59 18.87 -33.51
N PRO A 172 -1.11 19.80 -32.70
CA PRO A 172 -2.02 19.46 -31.61
C PRO A 172 -3.24 18.65 -32.06
N ASP A 173 -3.78 18.93 -33.26
CA ASP A 173 -4.96 18.25 -33.79
C ASP A 173 -4.67 16.76 -34.08
N GLU A 174 -3.52 16.45 -34.68
CA GLU A 174 -3.07 15.06 -34.91
C GLU A 174 -2.90 14.31 -33.57
N LEU A 175 -2.36 14.97 -32.55
CA LEU A 175 -2.11 14.33 -31.25
C LEU A 175 -3.38 14.14 -30.41
N LEU A 176 -4.46 14.85 -30.75
CA LEU A 176 -5.71 14.88 -29.99
C LEU A 176 -6.88 14.22 -30.73
N GLU A 177 -6.66 13.59 -31.88
CA GLU A 177 -7.71 12.91 -32.66
C GLU A 177 -8.50 11.90 -31.80
N THR A 178 -7.80 10.98 -31.12
CA THR A 178 -8.44 10.00 -30.23
C THR A 178 -9.18 10.67 -29.07
N SER A 179 -8.63 11.76 -28.53
CA SER A 179 -9.30 12.54 -27.48
C SER A 179 -10.62 13.12 -27.98
N THR A 180 -10.63 13.69 -29.19
CA THR A 180 -11.86 14.21 -29.83
C THR A 180 -12.91 13.12 -29.99
N ASN A 181 -12.53 11.94 -30.49
CA ASN A 181 -13.45 10.81 -30.66
C ASN A 181 -14.06 10.33 -29.33
N ILE A 182 -13.25 10.28 -28.25
CA ILE A 182 -13.75 9.96 -26.91
C ILE A 182 -14.72 11.03 -26.42
N LEU A 183 -14.38 12.31 -26.58
CA LEU A 183 -15.25 13.41 -26.17
C LEU A 183 -16.59 13.38 -26.91
N GLU A 184 -16.58 13.13 -28.22
CA GLU A 184 -17.81 12.96 -29.01
C GLU A 184 -18.67 11.84 -28.45
N PHE A 185 -18.09 10.67 -28.15
CA PHE A 185 -18.80 9.56 -27.53
C PHE A 185 -19.46 9.97 -26.19
N PHE A 186 -18.69 10.54 -25.25
CA PHE A 186 -19.24 10.93 -23.94
C PHE A 186 -20.32 12.01 -24.06
N ASN A 187 -20.21 12.90 -25.05
CA ASN A 187 -21.24 13.92 -25.32
C ASN A 187 -22.54 13.34 -25.90
N THR A 188 -22.55 12.10 -26.41
CA THR A 188 -23.78 11.42 -26.82
C THR A 188 -24.54 10.77 -25.66
N LEU A 189 -23.90 10.59 -24.50
CA LEU A 189 -24.51 9.97 -23.35
C LEU A 189 -25.57 10.89 -22.74
N SER A 190 -26.66 10.29 -22.23
CA SER A 190 -27.57 11.04 -21.38
C SER A 190 -26.88 11.43 -20.06
N HIS A 191 -27.44 12.37 -19.31
CA HIS A 191 -26.88 12.74 -18.01
C HIS A 191 -26.83 11.54 -17.04
N ASP A 192 -27.85 10.67 -17.07
CA ASP A 192 -27.89 9.50 -16.20
C ASP A 192 -26.86 8.45 -16.63
N ASP A 193 -26.69 8.24 -17.94
CA ASP A 193 -25.65 7.35 -18.47
C ASP A 193 -24.23 7.86 -18.18
N LEU A 194 -24.03 9.18 -18.23
CA LEU A 194 -22.75 9.81 -17.88
C LEU A 194 -22.42 9.62 -16.39
N LEU A 195 -23.42 9.73 -15.51
CA LEU A 195 -23.25 9.46 -14.07
C LEU A 195 -22.93 8.00 -13.79
N ALA A 196 -23.46 7.07 -14.60
CA ALA A 196 -23.19 5.63 -14.50
C ALA A 196 -21.99 5.14 -15.34
N ALA A 197 -21.34 6.04 -16.09
CA ALA A 197 -20.36 5.66 -17.10
C ALA A 197 -19.20 4.85 -16.53
N SER A 198 -18.67 5.22 -15.36
CA SER A 198 -17.54 4.55 -14.72
C SER A 198 -17.79 3.07 -14.42
N HIS A 199 -19.05 2.69 -14.10
CA HIS A 199 -19.45 1.30 -13.89
C HIS A 199 -19.65 0.56 -15.22
N ASN A 200 -20.20 1.23 -16.22
CA ASN A 200 -20.58 0.62 -17.49
C ASN A 200 -19.40 0.54 -18.49
N LEU A 201 -18.36 1.35 -18.32
CA LEU A 201 -17.19 1.45 -19.21
C LEU A 201 -16.32 0.17 -19.20
N GLN A 202 -16.26 -0.55 -18.08
CA GLN A 202 -15.40 -1.73 -17.91
C GLN A 202 -15.81 -2.91 -18.81
N GLU A 203 -17.09 -3.07 -19.15
CA GLU A 203 -17.55 -4.27 -19.87
C GLU A 203 -17.66 -4.11 -21.40
N SER A 204 -17.80 -2.90 -21.96
CA SER A 204 -18.11 -2.75 -23.40
C SER A 204 -17.20 -1.84 -24.23
N LEU A 205 -16.52 -0.84 -23.63
CA LEU A 205 -15.88 0.25 -24.37
C LEU A 205 -14.38 0.36 -24.15
N LEU A 206 -13.88 0.00 -22.95
CA LEU A 206 -12.45 0.04 -22.65
C LEU A 206 -11.67 -1.07 -23.35
N ALA A 207 -12.25 -2.27 -23.50
CA ALA A 207 -11.55 -3.41 -24.07
C ALA A 207 -11.06 -3.17 -25.52
N PRO A 208 -11.87 -2.64 -26.47
CA PRO A 208 -11.38 -2.32 -27.82
C PRO A 208 -10.31 -1.22 -27.84
N VAL A 209 -10.42 -0.21 -26.96
CA VAL A 209 -9.43 0.87 -26.86
C VAL A 209 -8.11 0.35 -26.31
N GLN A 210 -8.15 -0.48 -25.26
CA GLN A 210 -6.98 -1.14 -24.68
C GLN A 210 -6.32 -2.11 -25.68
N GLU A 211 -7.11 -2.87 -26.43
CA GLU A 211 -6.61 -3.77 -27.47
C GLU A 211 -5.87 -3.00 -28.57
N ASN A 212 -6.48 -1.91 -29.07
CA ASN A 212 -5.85 -1.07 -30.10
C ASN A 212 -4.61 -0.35 -29.57
N ALA A 213 -4.65 0.15 -28.33
CA ALA A 213 -3.50 0.75 -27.67
C ALA A 213 -2.36 -0.27 -27.56
N LEU A 214 -2.64 -1.51 -27.14
CA LEU A 214 -1.63 -2.56 -27.04
C LEU A 214 -0.99 -2.90 -28.40
N LYS A 215 -1.80 -3.01 -29.46
CA LYS A 215 -1.30 -3.25 -30.83
C LYS A 215 -0.37 -2.13 -31.30
N LEU A 216 -0.78 -0.88 -31.10
CA LEU A 216 0.01 0.29 -31.46
C LEU A 216 1.32 0.35 -30.65
N ASN A 217 1.22 0.15 -29.33
CA ASN A 217 2.35 0.13 -28.42
C ASN A 217 3.36 -0.97 -28.78
N TYR A 218 2.88 -2.16 -29.15
CA TYR A 218 3.72 -3.26 -29.60
C TYR A 218 4.43 -2.93 -30.91
N ALA A 219 3.73 -2.34 -31.89
CA ALA A 219 4.34 -1.92 -33.14
C ALA A 219 5.50 -0.95 -32.88
N ILE A 220 5.27 0.11 -32.09
CA ILE A 220 6.29 1.12 -31.80
C ILE A 220 7.44 0.55 -30.93
N TRP A 221 7.12 -0.32 -29.97
CA TRP A 221 8.14 -1.00 -29.18
C TRP A 221 9.00 -1.93 -30.03
N SER A 222 8.40 -2.67 -30.96
CA SER A 222 9.11 -3.67 -31.78
C SER A 222 10.21 -3.04 -32.66
N GLU A 223 10.02 -1.78 -33.06
CA GLU A 223 10.97 -1.03 -33.88
C GLU A 223 12.16 -0.48 -33.08
N SER A 224 11.93 0.02 -31.86
CA SER A 224 12.94 0.74 -31.08
C SER A 224 13.55 -0.07 -29.94
N LYS A 225 12.79 -1.00 -29.35
CA LYS A 225 13.08 -1.70 -28.09
C LYS A 225 13.56 -0.77 -26.96
N ASN A 226 13.16 0.50 -27.01
CA ASN A 226 13.64 1.52 -26.09
C ASN A 226 12.76 1.57 -24.84
N GLU A 227 13.25 0.97 -23.76
CA GLU A 227 12.52 0.91 -22.48
C GLU A 227 12.22 2.30 -21.91
N ARG A 228 13.09 3.31 -22.10
CA ARG A 228 12.82 4.67 -21.62
C ARG A 228 11.66 5.32 -22.36
N TRP A 229 11.58 5.06 -23.66
CA TRP A 229 10.50 5.55 -24.49
C TRP A 229 9.18 4.91 -24.08
N MET A 230 9.16 3.58 -23.83
CA MET A 230 7.98 2.91 -23.28
C MET A 230 7.55 3.47 -21.92
N ASP A 231 8.51 3.69 -21.02
CA ASP A 231 8.27 4.23 -19.69
C ASP A 231 7.52 5.55 -19.74
N LEU A 232 8.01 6.45 -20.59
CA LEU A 232 7.56 7.82 -20.67
C LEU A 232 6.31 7.99 -21.53
N HIS A 233 6.23 7.32 -22.69
CA HIS A 233 5.16 7.54 -23.68
C HIS A 233 3.97 6.60 -23.56
N ILE A 234 4.17 5.40 -23.02
CA ILE A 234 3.12 4.38 -22.97
C ILE A 234 2.67 4.16 -21.53
N ASN A 235 3.60 3.83 -20.64
CA ASN A 235 3.27 3.31 -19.31
C ASN A 235 2.98 4.42 -18.29
N PHE A 236 3.31 5.67 -18.61
CA PHE A 236 3.23 6.77 -17.65
C PHE A 236 1.82 7.05 -17.13
N PRO A 237 0.74 7.12 -17.93
CA PRO A 237 -0.61 7.36 -17.43
C PRO A 237 -1.05 6.34 -16.37
N GLU A 238 -0.95 5.04 -16.69
CA GLU A 238 -1.32 3.97 -15.75
C GLU A 238 -0.44 4.01 -14.49
N ARG A 239 0.87 4.19 -14.66
CA ARG A 239 1.80 4.26 -13.52
C ARG A 239 1.48 5.44 -12.62
N TYR A 240 1.19 6.60 -13.17
CA TYR A 240 0.79 7.79 -12.42
C TYR A 240 -0.46 7.48 -11.59
N VAL A 241 -1.54 7.02 -12.22
CA VAL A 241 -2.82 6.76 -11.54
C VAL A 241 -2.65 5.70 -10.46
N THR A 242 -1.93 4.61 -10.75
CA THR A 242 -1.69 3.52 -9.79
C THR A 242 -0.86 4.00 -8.59
N SER A 243 0.06 4.94 -8.82
CA SER A 243 0.93 5.49 -7.77
C SER A 243 0.21 6.50 -6.87
N LEU A 244 -0.92 7.09 -7.31
CA LEU A 244 -1.69 8.07 -6.51
C LEU A 244 -2.14 7.54 -5.15
N LYS A 245 -2.30 6.21 -4.98
CA LYS A 245 -2.62 5.57 -3.70
C LYS A 245 -1.62 5.94 -2.59
N SER A 246 -0.36 6.19 -2.95
CA SER A 246 0.69 6.60 -1.99
C SER A 246 0.49 8.00 -1.41
N LEU A 247 -0.31 8.85 -2.07
CA LEU A 247 -0.72 10.16 -1.53
C LEU A 247 -1.86 10.03 -0.53
N CYS A 248 -2.60 8.92 -0.60
CA CYS A 248 -3.77 8.72 0.24
C CYS A 248 -3.42 8.11 1.60
N SER A 249 -2.53 7.12 1.63
CA SER A 249 -2.15 6.45 2.88
C SER A 249 -0.73 5.95 2.84
N ASN A 250 -0.05 5.99 3.99
CA ASN A 250 1.26 5.38 4.14
C ASN A 250 1.19 3.86 4.01
N SER A 251 2.33 3.27 3.64
CA SER A 251 2.56 1.84 3.74
C SER A 251 2.16 1.33 5.13
N TRP A 252 1.51 0.17 5.14
CA TRP A 252 1.08 -0.50 6.36
C TRP A 252 1.63 -1.92 6.36
N TYR A 253 1.83 -2.44 7.56
CA TYR A 253 2.32 -3.79 7.78
C TYR A 253 1.52 -4.44 8.89
N THR A 254 1.35 -5.76 8.85
CA THR A 254 0.47 -6.46 9.81
C THR A 254 1.09 -7.72 10.37
N ALA A 255 0.70 -8.05 11.60
CA ALA A 255 0.97 -9.33 12.21
C ALA A 255 -0.36 -10.01 12.62
N CYS A 256 -0.63 -11.14 11.98
CA CYS A 256 -1.86 -11.93 12.15
C CYS A 256 -1.80 -12.93 13.32
N PHE A 257 -2.86 -13.00 14.11
CA PHE A 257 -3.03 -13.96 15.20
C PHE A 257 -4.43 -14.55 15.15
N MET A 258 -4.58 -15.79 15.59
CA MET A 258 -5.87 -16.47 15.65
C MET A 258 -6.40 -16.47 17.08
N GLU A 259 -7.72 -16.40 17.25
CA GLU A 259 -8.36 -16.57 18.57
C GLU A 259 -8.28 -18.03 19.07
N SER A 260 -8.06 -19.00 18.17
CA SER A 260 -7.94 -20.42 18.50
C SER A 260 -6.87 -21.12 17.67
N CYS A 261 -6.31 -22.20 18.20
CA CYS A 261 -5.44 -23.12 17.47
C CYS A 261 -6.09 -24.48 17.14
N SER A 262 -7.42 -24.59 17.25
CA SER A 262 -8.13 -25.87 17.07
C SER A 262 -8.45 -26.23 15.62
N ASN A 263 -8.35 -25.27 14.70
CA ASN A 263 -8.70 -25.48 13.29
C ASN A 263 -7.55 -26.15 12.52
N SER A 264 -7.81 -27.34 11.98
CA SER A 264 -6.80 -28.10 11.22
C SER A 264 -6.37 -27.40 9.93
N ALA A 265 -7.25 -26.65 9.26
CA ALA A 265 -6.92 -25.97 8.00
C ALA A 265 -5.84 -24.92 8.22
N ILE A 266 -5.91 -24.17 9.34
CA ILE A 266 -4.91 -23.16 9.73
C ILE A 266 -3.54 -23.81 9.99
N TRP A 267 -3.49 -25.00 10.59
CA TRP A 267 -2.25 -25.76 10.73
C TRP A 267 -1.72 -26.26 9.38
N GLY A 268 -2.60 -26.54 8.42
CA GLY A 268 -2.26 -26.88 7.05
C GLY A 268 -1.57 -25.72 6.33
N SER A 269 -2.21 -24.55 6.31
CA SER A 269 -1.73 -23.35 5.61
C SER A 269 -0.58 -22.65 6.34
N TYR A 270 -0.82 -22.16 7.56
CA TYR A 270 0.15 -21.36 8.32
C TYR A 270 1.08 -22.22 9.20
N GLY A 271 0.62 -23.39 9.61
CA GLY A 271 1.41 -24.36 10.39
C GLY A 271 2.33 -25.25 9.54
N SER A 272 2.57 -24.91 8.27
CA SER A 272 3.46 -25.66 7.36
C SER A 272 3.07 -27.14 7.25
N GLU A 273 1.83 -27.43 6.88
CA GLU A 273 1.30 -28.81 6.80
C GLU A 273 1.44 -29.56 8.14
N HIS A 274 1.15 -28.88 9.25
CA HIS A 274 1.33 -29.38 10.62
C HIS A 274 2.79 -29.70 11.03
N LYS A 275 3.79 -29.30 10.25
CA LYS A 275 5.22 -29.48 10.58
C LYS A 275 5.81 -28.30 11.37
N GLY A 276 5.11 -27.17 11.41
CA GLY A 276 5.47 -25.96 12.16
C GLY A 276 5.06 -26.00 13.63
N ALA A 277 5.06 -24.84 14.27
CA ALA A 277 4.63 -24.65 15.65
C ALA A 277 3.69 -23.45 15.78
N CYS A 278 2.91 -23.44 16.85
CA CYS A 278 2.03 -22.35 17.23
C CYS A 278 2.56 -21.70 18.51
N LEU A 279 2.85 -20.41 18.44
CA LEU A 279 3.24 -19.57 19.57
C LEU A 279 1.97 -19.06 20.27
N LYS A 280 1.83 -19.32 21.57
CA LYS A 280 0.68 -18.89 22.36
C LYS A 280 1.07 -17.65 23.16
N PHE A 281 0.52 -16.49 22.81
CA PHE A 281 0.82 -15.22 23.45
C PHE A 281 -0.25 -14.88 24.48
N LYS A 282 0.18 -14.51 25.69
CA LYS A 282 -0.66 -13.82 26.67
C LYS A 282 -0.79 -12.37 26.23
N VAL A 283 -2.03 -11.89 26.18
CA VAL A 283 -2.37 -10.52 25.79
C VAL A 283 -3.01 -9.78 26.95
N ASP A 284 -2.83 -8.47 26.96
CA ASP A 284 -3.43 -7.59 27.96
C ASP A 284 -4.82 -7.14 27.48
N GLU A 285 -5.79 -7.01 28.39
CA GLU A 285 -7.11 -6.46 28.06
C GLU A 285 -7.07 -4.93 28.15
N THR A 286 -7.63 -4.27 27.14
CA THR A 286 -7.78 -2.80 27.06
C THR A 286 -9.25 -2.46 26.82
N ASP A 287 -9.62 -1.19 26.95
CA ASP A 287 -10.98 -0.72 26.62
C ASP A 287 -11.32 -0.96 25.13
N GLN A 288 -10.30 -1.11 24.28
CA GLN A 288 -10.44 -1.37 22.84
C GLN A 288 -10.32 -2.85 22.45
N GLY A 289 -10.10 -3.75 23.41
CA GLY A 289 -10.00 -5.19 23.17
C GLY A 289 -8.75 -5.79 23.82
N TYR A 290 -7.79 -6.19 23.00
CA TYR A 290 -6.53 -6.76 23.47
C TYR A 290 -5.35 -5.94 23.00
N ALA A 291 -4.23 -6.00 23.72
CA ALA A 291 -2.99 -5.35 23.31
C ALA A 291 -1.75 -6.21 23.58
N LEU A 292 -0.65 -5.85 22.92
CA LEU A 292 0.67 -6.42 23.15
C LEU A 292 1.74 -5.32 23.16
N ASP A 293 2.65 -5.44 24.12
CA ASP A 293 3.78 -4.53 24.29
C ASP A 293 4.98 -4.87 23.40
N PHE A 294 5.51 -3.84 22.76
CA PHE A 294 6.69 -3.89 21.91
C PHE A 294 7.77 -2.90 22.37
N HIS A 295 9.00 -3.21 21.99
CA HIS A 295 10.14 -2.31 22.07
C HIS A 295 10.51 -1.88 20.66
N ILE A 296 10.40 -0.58 20.39
CA ILE A 296 10.66 0.02 19.07
C ILE A 296 11.76 1.08 19.17
N PRO A 297 12.56 1.32 18.11
CA PRO A 297 13.56 2.39 18.11
C PRO A 297 12.91 3.76 18.36
N SER A 298 13.48 4.56 19.26
CA SER A 298 12.89 5.87 19.61
C SER A 298 13.10 6.94 18.52
N THR A 299 14.13 6.80 17.68
CA THR A 299 14.47 7.70 16.55
C THR A 299 15.37 6.97 15.54
N LEU A 300 15.42 7.44 14.29
CA LEU A 300 16.23 6.88 13.18
C LEU A 300 17.72 6.63 13.51
N ASN A 301 18.31 7.38 14.45
CA ASN A 301 19.75 7.35 14.75
C ASN A 301 20.13 6.87 16.16
N ASN A 302 19.20 6.36 16.97
CA ASN A 302 19.46 6.12 18.40
C ASN A 302 19.23 4.66 18.83
N LYS A 303 20.10 4.15 19.71
CA LYS A 303 20.04 2.78 20.27
C LYS A 303 18.99 2.62 21.38
N SER A 304 18.34 3.70 21.79
CA SER A 304 17.28 3.65 22.81
C SER A 304 16.00 3.07 22.24
N LEU A 305 15.51 2.02 22.89
CA LEU A 305 14.21 1.43 22.62
C LEU A 305 13.16 2.12 23.49
N ARG A 306 12.06 2.57 22.90
CA ARG A 306 10.86 2.98 23.63
C ARG A 306 9.87 1.82 23.68
N LYS A 307 9.10 1.77 24.76
CA LYS A 307 7.97 0.86 24.88
C LYS A 307 6.79 1.43 24.08
N GLU A 308 6.17 0.60 23.25
CA GLU A 308 4.97 0.92 22.49
C GLU A 308 3.96 -0.20 22.71
N THR A 309 2.72 0.14 23.04
CA THR A 309 1.63 -0.83 23.15
C THR A 309 0.82 -0.76 21.87
N LEU A 310 0.65 -1.90 21.19
CA LEU A 310 -0.17 -1.99 19.99
C LEU A 310 -1.45 -2.77 20.31
N ASP A 311 -2.60 -2.18 20.01
CA ASP A 311 -3.90 -2.84 20.13
C ASP A 311 -4.13 -3.82 18.97
N PHE A 312 -4.79 -4.93 19.30
CA PHE A 312 -5.29 -5.88 18.33
C PHE A 312 -6.60 -5.38 17.74
N VAL A 313 -6.69 -5.44 16.41
CA VAL A 313 -7.89 -5.16 15.67
C VAL A 313 -8.47 -6.46 15.15
N LYS A 314 -9.77 -6.68 15.38
CA LYS A 314 -10.47 -7.85 14.88
C LYS A 314 -10.66 -7.77 13.37
N VAL A 315 -10.49 -8.89 12.69
CA VAL A 315 -10.84 -9.02 11.27
C VAL A 315 -12.34 -9.28 11.12
N GLU A 316 -12.95 -8.53 10.21
CA GLU A 316 -14.32 -8.69 9.75
C GLU A 316 -14.32 -9.46 8.43
N TYR A 317 -15.29 -10.35 8.25
CA TYR A 317 -15.36 -11.26 7.11
C TYR A 317 -16.57 -10.95 6.22
N ASP A 318 -16.91 -9.67 6.08
CA ASP A 318 -18.01 -9.20 5.24
C ASP A 318 -17.60 -9.05 3.77
N GLY A 319 -16.30 -9.12 3.45
CA GLY A 319 -15.76 -8.88 2.11
C GLY A 319 -15.89 -7.42 1.63
N ILE A 320 -16.33 -6.49 2.48
CA ILE A 320 -16.63 -5.11 2.09
C ILE A 320 -15.51 -4.20 2.59
N ALA A 321 -14.53 -3.94 1.72
CA ALA A 321 -13.60 -2.83 1.91
C ALA A 321 -14.26 -1.53 1.38
N PRO A 322 -14.22 -0.42 2.14
CA PRO A 322 -14.74 0.84 1.66
C PRO A 322 -13.89 1.38 0.50
N ASP A 323 -14.55 1.98 -0.49
CA ASP A 323 -13.88 2.74 -1.55
C ASP A 323 -13.09 3.91 -0.95
N LEU A 324 -11.95 4.21 -1.57
CA LEU A 324 -11.08 5.30 -1.16
C LEU A 324 -11.28 6.49 -2.09
N ASP A 325 -12.03 7.50 -1.64
CA ASP A 325 -12.16 8.76 -2.36
C ASP A 325 -10.85 9.54 -2.30
N PHE A 326 -10.15 9.58 -3.43
CA PHE A 326 -8.82 10.17 -3.54
C PHE A 326 -8.77 11.63 -3.06
N PHE A 327 -9.71 12.48 -3.49
CA PHE A 327 -9.65 13.91 -3.19
C PHE A 327 -9.94 14.24 -1.72
N ARG A 328 -10.59 13.32 -1.01
CA ARG A 328 -10.90 13.44 0.43
C ARG A 328 -9.96 12.63 1.32
N SER A 329 -9.03 11.88 0.73
CA SER A 329 -8.17 10.94 1.46
C SER A 329 -6.70 11.29 1.41
N LEU A 330 -6.30 12.54 1.18
CA LEU A 330 -4.91 12.98 0.99
C LEU A 330 -4.06 13.05 2.28
N GLY A 331 -4.37 12.23 3.29
CA GLY A 331 -3.77 12.30 4.63
C GLY A 331 -2.28 11.97 4.72
N ALA A 332 -1.67 11.42 3.66
CA ALA A 332 -0.21 11.21 3.62
C ALA A 332 0.57 12.49 3.27
N LEU A 333 -0.10 13.54 2.78
CA LEU A 333 0.52 14.81 2.45
C LEU A 333 0.56 15.76 3.66
N SER A 334 1.61 16.56 3.75
CA SER A 334 1.61 17.72 4.66
C SER A 334 0.53 18.72 4.22
N GLU A 335 -0.14 19.36 5.19
CA GLU A 335 -1.19 20.35 4.95
C GLU A 335 -0.82 21.40 3.86
N PRO A 336 0.37 22.04 3.85
CA PRO A 336 0.72 23.00 2.80
C PRO A 336 0.66 22.43 1.38
N LYS A 337 1.13 21.19 1.18
CA LYS A 337 1.09 20.49 -0.12
C LYS A 337 -0.33 20.10 -0.50
N MET A 338 -1.11 19.61 0.46
CA MET A 338 -2.52 19.27 0.24
C MET A 338 -3.32 20.50 -0.21
N LEU A 339 -3.09 21.64 0.44
CA LEU A 339 -3.75 22.90 0.07
C LEU A 339 -3.29 23.41 -1.30
N SER A 340 -1.97 23.54 -1.51
CA SER A 340 -1.44 24.20 -2.71
C SER A 340 -1.59 23.39 -3.98
N ASP A 341 -1.45 22.07 -3.89
CA ASP A 341 -1.37 21.20 -5.07
C ASP A 341 -2.72 20.54 -5.39
N TRP A 342 -3.68 20.55 -4.46
CA TRP A 342 -4.95 19.81 -4.61
C TRP A 342 -6.19 20.65 -4.31
N LEU A 343 -6.31 21.26 -3.14
CA LEU A 343 -7.59 21.80 -2.66
C LEU A 343 -7.86 23.28 -2.98
N ILE A 344 -6.81 24.05 -3.32
CA ILE A 344 -6.92 25.48 -3.62
C ILE A 344 -6.35 25.77 -5.01
N ARG A 345 -7.03 26.63 -5.77
CA ARG A 345 -6.55 27.13 -7.06
C ARG A 345 -6.97 28.58 -7.28
N ASP A 346 -6.02 29.43 -7.65
CA ASP A 346 -6.25 30.86 -7.97
C ASP A 346 -7.02 31.60 -6.85
N GLY A 347 -6.77 31.23 -5.60
CA GLY A 347 -7.45 31.78 -4.41
C GLY A 347 -8.81 31.16 -4.08
N ASN A 348 -9.36 30.32 -4.95
CA ASN A 348 -10.62 29.62 -4.74
C ASN A 348 -10.40 28.25 -4.11
N LYS A 349 -11.31 27.85 -3.22
CA LYS A 349 -11.31 26.54 -2.56
C LYS A 349 -12.22 25.58 -3.31
N SER A 350 -11.80 24.32 -3.41
CA SER A 350 -12.65 23.21 -3.87
C SER A 350 -13.76 22.90 -2.88
N SER A 351 -14.87 22.32 -3.33
CA SER A 351 -15.88 21.70 -2.46
C SER A 351 -15.26 20.65 -1.50
N CYS A 352 -14.26 19.89 -1.97
CA CYS A 352 -13.53 18.92 -1.15
C CYS A 352 -12.73 19.57 -0.01
N PHE A 353 -12.45 20.89 -0.06
CA PHE A 353 -11.80 21.60 1.04
C PHE A 353 -12.68 21.58 2.29
N ASP A 354 -13.97 21.93 2.14
CA ASP A 354 -14.87 22.05 3.28
C ASP A 354 -15.18 20.68 3.88
N ASP A 355 -15.21 19.61 3.07
CA ASP A 355 -15.35 18.23 3.55
C ASP A 355 -14.22 17.80 4.51
N ILE A 356 -13.02 18.36 4.35
CA ILE A 356 -11.85 18.06 5.19
C ILE A 356 -11.75 19.04 6.37
N TYR A 357 -11.96 20.34 6.11
CA TYR A 357 -11.62 21.41 7.06
C TYR A 357 -12.80 21.98 7.85
N SER A 358 -14.04 21.61 7.53
CA SER A 358 -15.21 22.01 8.35
C SER A 358 -15.17 21.37 9.74
N ASP A 359 -14.74 20.11 9.83
CA ASP A 359 -14.50 19.38 11.07
C ASP A 359 -13.31 18.42 10.89
N VAL A 360 -12.10 18.95 11.11
CA VAL A 360 -10.84 18.23 10.89
C VAL A 360 -10.72 16.99 11.78
N GLU A 361 -11.23 17.03 13.01
CA GLU A 361 -11.12 15.90 13.94
C GLU A 361 -12.05 14.75 13.53
N LYS A 362 -13.27 15.08 13.10
CA LYS A 362 -14.18 14.10 12.52
C LYS A 362 -13.59 13.48 11.24
N TRP A 363 -13.08 14.31 10.32
CA TRP A 363 -12.45 13.82 9.10
C TRP A 363 -11.26 12.89 9.39
N ARG A 364 -10.38 13.25 10.35
CA ARG A 364 -9.26 12.39 10.78
C ARG A 364 -9.74 11.05 11.29
N TYR A 365 -10.77 11.04 12.13
CA TYR A 365 -11.36 9.82 12.67
C TYR A 365 -11.90 8.92 11.53
N GLU A 366 -12.70 9.47 10.62
CA GLU A 366 -13.27 8.74 9.48
C GLU A 366 -12.19 8.22 8.53
N TYR A 367 -11.18 9.04 8.21
CA TYR A 367 -10.02 8.67 7.41
C TYR A 367 -9.28 7.46 8.00
N HIS A 368 -8.94 7.51 9.29
CA HIS A 368 -8.25 6.40 9.96
C HIS A 368 -9.14 5.16 10.08
N SER A 369 -10.43 5.33 10.35
CA SER A 369 -11.40 4.24 10.43
C SER A 369 -11.56 3.51 9.10
N HIS A 370 -11.69 4.23 7.99
CA HIS A 370 -11.78 3.65 6.65
C HIS A 370 -10.51 2.88 6.26
N ILE A 371 -9.34 3.46 6.56
CA ILE A 371 -8.06 2.78 6.34
C ILE A 371 -7.98 1.50 7.17
N GLN A 372 -8.31 1.55 8.45
CA GLN A 372 -8.29 0.38 9.31
C GLN A 372 -9.28 -0.68 8.79
N LYS A 373 -10.51 -0.31 8.46
CA LYS A 373 -11.52 -1.24 7.93
C LYS A 373 -11.02 -1.96 6.69
N SER A 374 -10.46 -1.24 5.72
CA SER A 374 -9.90 -1.87 4.50
C SER A 374 -8.77 -2.87 4.78
N ILE A 375 -8.04 -2.68 5.88
CA ILE A 375 -6.95 -3.57 6.30
C ILE A 375 -7.52 -4.76 7.09
N THR A 376 -8.67 -4.61 7.74
CA THR A 376 -9.27 -5.64 8.59
C THR A 376 -10.53 -6.27 8.00
N SER A 377 -10.78 -6.10 6.70
CA SER A 377 -11.82 -6.82 5.97
C SER A 377 -11.19 -7.94 5.14
N LYS A 378 -11.78 -9.14 5.24
CA LYS A 378 -11.45 -10.33 4.44
C LYS A 378 -12.71 -10.88 3.80
N THR A 379 -12.55 -11.69 2.76
CA THR A 379 -13.69 -12.43 2.20
C THR A 379 -14.19 -13.54 3.13
N GLU A 380 -15.45 -13.94 2.97
CA GLU A 380 -16.14 -14.91 3.84
C GLU A 380 -15.45 -16.29 3.85
N GLU A 381 -14.78 -16.67 2.76
CA GLU A 381 -14.06 -17.94 2.62
C GLU A 381 -12.95 -18.12 3.66
N TRP A 382 -12.48 -17.02 4.28
CA TRP A 382 -11.44 -17.02 5.31
C TRP A 382 -11.98 -16.89 6.74
N SER A 383 -13.30 -16.85 6.94
CA SER A 383 -13.96 -16.63 8.24
C SER A 383 -13.56 -17.61 9.35
N GLU A 384 -13.15 -18.82 8.96
CA GLU A 384 -12.66 -19.87 9.84
C GLU A 384 -11.32 -19.55 10.54
N GLU A 385 -10.61 -18.50 10.11
CA GLU A 385 -9.37 -18.04 10.74
C GLU A 385 -9.61 -17.35 12.08
N VAL A 386 -10.72 -16.60 12.20
CA VAL A 386 -11.08 -15.78 13.36
C VAL A 386 -9.88 -14.96 13.84
N GLU A 387 -9.44 -14.05 12.96
CA GLU A 387 -8.16 -13.37 13.06
C GLU A 387 -8.24 -12.06 13.87
N GLN A 388 -7.16 -11.78 14.59
CA GLN A 388 -6.83 -10.54 15.29
C GLN A 388 -5.48 -10.03 14.77
N ARG A 389 -5.38 -8.72 14.51
CA ARG A 389 -4.21 -8.10 13.85
C ARG A 389 -3.57 -7.03 14.69
N LEU A 390 -2.24 -7.03 14.69
CA LEU A 390 -1.48 -5.84 15.06
C LEU A 390 -1.11 -5.10 13.79
N LEU A 391 -1.42 -3.80 13.75
CA LEU A 391 -1.14 -2.94 12.62
C LEU A 391 0.08 -2.06 12.91
N LEU A 392 0.94 -1.94 11.91
CA LEU A 392 2.13 -1.09 11.96
C LEU A 392 2.07 -0.09 10.82
N GLN A 393 1.79 1.17 11.19
CA GLN A 393 1.74 2.31 10.29
C GLN A 393 2.35 3.51 11.01
N SER A 394 3.17 4.30 10.32
CA SER A 394 3.72 5.54 10.88
C SER A 394 3.86 6.60 9.80
N PHE A 395 3.63 7.86 10.19
CA PHE A 395 3.88 9.05 9.38
C PHE A 395 5.29 9.59 9.57
N ILE A 396 6.02 9.12 10.58
CA ILE A 396 7.33 9.65 10.99
C ILE A 396 8.44 8.63 10.73
N PHE A 397 8.14 7.35 10.91
CA PHE A 397 9.12 6.28 10.83
C PHE A 397 8.90 5.43 9.58
N ASP A 398 9.96 5.26 8.79
CA ASP A 398 9.93 4.45 7.58
C ASP A 398 10.04 2.95 7.92
N TYR A 399 8.97 2.22 7.65
CA TYR A 399 8.89 0.77 7.81
C TYR A 399 9.11 0.00 6.49
N ALA A 400 9.46 0.68 5.39
CA ALA A 400 9.79 -0.01 4.13
C ALA A 400 10.96 -1.01 4.28
N PRO A 401 12.05 -0.70 5.01
CA PRO A 401 13.10 -1.68 5.27
C PRO A 401 12.59 -2.87 6.09
N THR A 402 12.94 -4.10 5.68
CA THR A 402 12.53 -5.34 6.39
C THR A 402 12.95 -5.36 7.86
N GLU A 403 14.13 -4.83 8.17
CA GLU A 403 14.64 -4.77 9.55
C GLU A 403 13.76 -3.92 10.47
N ASN A 404 13.19 -2.84 9.94
CA ASN A 404 12.33 -1.93 10.68
C ASN A 404 10.97 -2.56 11.04
N ARG A 405 10.60 -3.67 10.38
CA ARG A 405 9.35 -4.41 10.59
C ARG A 405 9.46 -5.56 11.59
N LYS A 406 10.61 -5.69 12.26
CA LYS A 406 10.89 -6.70 13.28
C LYS A 406 10.73 -6.08 14.67
N LEU A 407 9.51 -6.04 15.19
CA LEU A 407 9.27 -5.41 16.51
C LEU A 407 9.51 -6.41 17.64
N ARG A 408 10.29 -6.00 18.63
CA ARG A 408 10.69 -6.89 19.73
C ARG A 408 9.62 -6.93 20.81
N TYR A 409 9.09 -8.11 21.12
CA TYR A 409 8.07 -8.29 22.16
C TYR A 409 8.73 -8.64 23.51
N ASN A 410 7.98 -8.45 24.59
CA ASN A 410 8.40 -8.96 25.91
C ASN A 410 8.30 -10.49 25.94
N PHE A 411 9.42 -11.21 26.16
CA PHE A 411 9.43 -12.67 26.15
C PHE A 411 8.44 -13.30 27.16
N ASN A 412 8.11 -12.60 28.26
CA ASN A 412 7.09 -13.06 29.21
C ASN A 412 5.67 -13.06 28.64
N SER A 413 5.41 -12.33 27.56
CA SER A 413 4.15 -12.39 26.83
C SER A 413 4.01 -13.67 26.01
N LEU A 414 5.10 -14.38 25.68
CA LEU A 414 5.01 -15.72 25.07
C LEU A 414 4.78 -16.76 26.17
N ASP A 415 3.56 -17.25 26.31
CA ASP A 415 3.16 -18.19 27.37
C ASP A 415 3.78 -19.56 27.14
N SER A 416 3.58 -20.12 25.94
CA SER A 416 4.02 -21.46 25.58
C SER A 416 4.16 -21.66 24.07
N ILE A 417 4.78 -22.77 23.67
CA ILE A 417 4.86 -23.22 22.27
C ILE A 417 4.13 -24.55 22.12
N ILE A 418 3.32 -24.67 21.07
CA ILE A 418 2.60 -25.88 20.70
C ILE A 418 3.21 -26.43 19.41
N PHE A 419 3.80 -27.62 19.46
CA PHE A 419 4.35 -28.28 18.28
C PHE A 419 3.24 -28.86 17.41
N GLY A 420 3.37 -28.70 16.09
CA GLY A 420 2.47 -29.30 15.13
C GLY A 420 2.48 -30.83 15.20
N VAL A 421 1.38 -31.43 14.74
CA VAL A 421 1.16 -32.88 14.77
C VAL A 421 2.32 -33.64 14.10
N ASN A 422 2.80 -33.11 12.98
CA ASN A 422 3.82 -33.73 12.13
C ASN A 422 5.21 -33.10 12.30
N MET A 423 5.43 -32.26 13.31
CA MET A 423 6.75 -31.67 13.54
C MET A 423 7.78 -32.78 13.87
N PRO A 424 8.94 -32.83 13.18
CA PRO A 424 9.99 -33.79 13.47
C PRO A 424 10.55 -33.65 14.89
N LEU A 425 10.92 -34.78 15.52
CA LEU A 425 11.47 -34.78 16.88
C LEU A 425 12.73 -33.90 17.01
N THR A 426 13.64 -33.96 16.04
CA THR A 426 14.86 -33.15 16.01
C THR A 426 14.54 -31.66 16.09
N GLN A 427 13.56 -31.19 15.30
CA GLN A 427 13.11 -29.80 15.32
C GLN A 427 12.48 -29.41 16.67
N LYS A 428 11.70 -30.30 17.30
CA LYS A 428 11.15 -30.06 18.65
C LYS A 428 12.25 -29.87 19.67
N LEU A 429 13.25 -30.76 19.67
CA LEU A 429 14.39 -30.70 20.59
C LEU A 429 15.20 -29.42 20.41
N GLU A 430 15.44 -29.00 19.17
CA GLU A 430 16.12 -27.73 18.87
C GLU A 430 15.32 -26.51 19.38
N LEU A 431 13.99 -26.48 19.19
CA LEU A 431 13.16 -25.40 19.74
C LEU A 431 13.21 -25.39 21.28
N ILE A 432 13.17 -26.55 21.92
CA ILE A 432 13.31 -26.67 23.39
C ILE A 432 14.65 -26.10 23.84
N GLU A 433 15.76 -26.46 23.18
CA GLU A 433 17.09 -25.98 23.52
C GLU A 433 17.18 -24.45 23.41
N MET A 434 16.70 -23.87 22.30
CA MET A 434 16.73 -22.41 22.07
C MET A 434 15.93 -21.65 23.14
N VAL A 435 14.73 -22.11 23.45
CA VAL A 435 13.88 -21.46 24.47
C VAL A 435 14.45 -21.65 25.87
N THR A 436 15.10 -22.79 26.16
CA THR A 436 15.78 -23.02 27.45
C THR A 436 16.90 -22.00 27.65
N LYS A 437 17.70 -21.74 26.60
CA LYS A 437 18.71 -20.67 26.61
C LYS A 437 18.07 -19.29 26.82
N LEU A 438 17.00 -18.98 26.09
CA LEU A 438 16.27 -17.72 26.27
C LEU A 438 15.70 -17.54 27.67
N CYS A 439 15.22 -18.62 28.30
CA CYS A 439 14.73 -18.61 29.67
C CYS A 439 15.86 -18.27 30.64
N ALA A 440 17.05 -18.86 30.47
CA ALA A 440 18.22 -18.52 31.27
C ALA A 440 18.64 -17.04 31.07
N ASP A 441 18.72 -16.58 29.82
CA ASP A 441 19.12 -15.20 29.48
C ASP A 441 18.14 -14.14 30.00
N CYS A 442 16.85 -14.47 30.05
CA CYS A 442 15.80 -13.56 30.52
C CYS A 442 15.43 -13.77 31.99
N GLY A 443 16.08 -14.69 32.70
CA GLY A 443 15.74 -15.03 34.10
C GLY A 443 14.34 -15.62 34.29
N ARG A 444 13.78 -16.27 33.26
CA ARG A 444 12.47 -16.95 33.32
C ARG A 444 12.65 -18.37 33.83
N LEU A 445 12.00 -18.68 34.96
CA LEU A 445 12.14 -19.95 35.66
C LEU A 445 11.56 -21.14 34.88
N GLU A 446 10.42 -20.93 34.23
CA GLU A 446 9.66 -22.01 33.61
C GLU A 446 9.04 -21.59 32.27
N PHE A 447 9.02 -22.54 31.34
CA PHE A 447 8.36 -22.42 30.04
C PHE A 447 7.78 -23.77 29.62
N THR A 448 6.52 -23.78 29.18
CA THR A 448 5.80 -25.01 28.85
C THR A 448 5.75 -25.24 27.33
N PHE A 449 5.94 -26.49 26.94
CA PHE A 449 5.78 -26.99 25.58
C PHE A 449 4.63 -27.99 25.49
N HIS A 450 3.88 -27.88 24.41
CA HIS A 450 2.73 -28.73 24.13
C HIS A 450 2.91 -29.45 22.80
N GLN A 451 2.19 -30.57 22.65
CA GLN A 451 2.06 -31.30 21.39
C GLN A 451 0.61 -31.21 20.91
N ALA A 452 0.42 -30.73 19.68
CA ALA A 452 -0.87 -30.80 18.99
C ALA A 452 -1.22 -32.26 18.62
N TYR A 453 -2.50 -32.60 18.68
CA TYR A 453 -3.05 -33.90 18.27
C TYR A 453 -4.47 -33.76 17.71
N PHE A 454 -4.87 -34.71 16.86
CA PHE A 454 -6.26 -34.78 16.39
C PHE A 454 -7.16 -35.38 17.47
N THR A 455 -8.23 -34.67 17.80
CA THR A 455 -9.30 -35.16 18.68
C THR A 455 -10.23 -36.12 17.93
N SER A 456 -11.09 -36.83 18.65
CA SER A 456 -12.16 -37.66 18.06
C SER A 456 -13.10 -36.86 17.14
N SER A 457 -13.28 -35.57 17.42
CA SER A 457 -14.08 -34.63 16.61
C SER A 457 -13.34 -34.09 15.38
N LYS A 458 -12.14 -34.60 15.06
CA LYS A 458 -11.24 -34.12 13.98
C LYS A 458 -10.76 -32.65 14.13
N LYS A 459 -11.03 -32.00 15.27
CA LYS A 459 -10.38 -30.74 15.68
C LYS A 459 -8.99 -31.00 16.25
N ILE A 460 -8.15 -29.97 16.29
CA ILE A 460 -6.85 -30.02 16.96
C ILE A 460 -7.01 -29.68 18.45
N GLY A 461 -6.55 -30.59 19.31
CA GLY A 461 -6.28 -30.34 20.72
C GLY A 461 -4.78 -30.25 20.96
N TYR A 462 -4.37 -29.86 22.16
CA TYR A 462 -2.97 -29.89 22.56
C TYR A 462 -2.83 -30.30 24.02
N ARG A 463 -1.70 -30.94 24.34
CA ARG A 463 -1.37 -31.39 25.70
C ARG A 463 0.07 -31.04 26.04
N GLU A 464 0.33 -30.77 27.31
CA GLU A 464 1.70 -30.55 27.80
C GLU A 464 2.55 -31.81 27.58
N ILE A 465 3.79 -31.60 27.15
CA ILE A 465 4.75 -32.69 26.93
C ILE A 465 6.11 -32.43 27.58
N TYR A 466 6.44 -31.17 27.84
CA TYR A 466 7.72 -30.78 28.43
C TYR A 466 7.61 -29.40 29.08
N LYS A 467 8.33 -29.23 30.18
CA LYS A 467 8.43 -27.96 30.90
C LYS A 467 9.90 -27.70 31.20
N THR A 468 10.42 -26.54 30.82
CA THR A 468 11.76 -26.13 31.19
C THR A 468 11.77 -25.73 32.66
N SER A 469 12.88 -26.00 33.35
CA SER A 469 13.16 -25.47 34.67
C SER A 469 14.58 -24.91 34.66
N THR A 470 14.73 -23.59 34.79
CA THR A 470 16.04 -22.96 34.97
C THR A 470 16.28 -22.71 36.45
N THR A 471 17.42 -23.15 36.97
CA THR A 471 17.86 -22.77 38.31
C THR A 471 18.33 -21.32 38.27
N SER A 472 17.82 -20.48 39.18
CA SER A 472 18.27 -19.10 39.31
C SER A 472 19.80 -19.09 39.47
N PRO A 473 20.56 -18.22 38.77
CA PRO A 473 21.98 -18.10 39.03
C PRO A 473 22.13 -17.72 40.50
N ALA A 474 22.81 -18.57 41.27
CA ALA A 474 23.21 -18.21 42.62
C ALA A 474 23.90 -16.85 42.51
N LYS A 475 23.33 -15.83 43.17
CA LYS A 475 24.01 -14.54 43.36
C LYS A 475 25.37 -14.86 43.95
N SER A 476 26.43 -14.76 43.14
CA SER A 476 27.79 -14.74 43.66
C SER A 476 27.90 -13.48 44.51
N MET A 477 28.05 -13.68 45.83
CA MET A 477 28.39 -12.64 46.80
C MET A 477 29.68 -11.92 46.41
#